data_AF-A0A2P6C9S2-F1
#
_entry.id   AF-A0A2P6C9S2-F1
#
_cell.length_a   1.000
_cell.length_b   1.000
_cell.length_c   1.000
_cell.angle_alpha   90.00
_cell.angle_beta   90.00
_cell.angle_gamma   90.00
#
_symmetry.space_group_name_H-M   'P 1'
#
loop_
_entity.id
_entity.type
_entity.pdbx_description
1 polymer ?
#
loop_
_entity_poly.entity_id
_entity_poly.type
_entity_poly.pdbx_seq_one_letter_code
_entity_poly.pdbx_strand_id
1 'polypeptide(L)'
;MHKEEIVKNHCYTKLVYERINKKLKTNFSNAESELLIKRILEETSLENYLKKGKNFYVSNEHHAIRVTVNSKTFRVITVDRITSKRR
;
A
#
# COMPACT_ATOMS: atom_id res chain seq x y z
N MET A 1 7.40 -11.49 -10.19
CA MET A 1 6.42 -12.54 -9.82
C MET A 1 5.73 -12.34 -8.46
N HIS A 2 5.73 -11.15 -7.84
CA HIS A 2 5.15 -10.99 -6.49
C HIS A 2 3.81 -10.23 -6.44
N LYS A 3 3.35 -9.64 -7.55
CA LYS A 3 2.10 -8.84 -7.58
C LYS A 3 0.90 -9.69 -7.18
N GLU A 4 0.70 -10.84 -7.84
CA GLU A 4 -0.43 -11.73 -7.61
C GLU A 4 -0.48 -12.24 -6.17
N GLU A 5 0.67 -12.63 -5.61
CA GLU A 5 0.78 -13.07 -4.21
C GLU A 5 0.41 -11.97 -3.22
N ILE A 6 0.87 -10.74 -3.46
CA ILE A 6 0.54 -9.59 -2.61
C ILE A 6 -0.95 -9.26 -2.72
N VAL A 7 -1.51 -9.18 -3.93
CA VAL A 7 -2.94 -8.89 -4.14
C VAL A 7 -3.80 -9.93 -3.42
N LYS A 8 -3.45 -11.21 -3.51
CA LYS A 8 -4.22 -12.31 -2.92
C LYS A 8 -4.09 -12.39 -1.40
N ASN A 9 -2.90 -12.18 -0.85
CA ASN A 9 -2.58 -12.53 0.53
C ASN A 9 -2.35 -11.33 1.46
N HIS A 10 -2.49 -10.10 0.96
CA HIS A 10 -2.26 -8.94 1.80
C HIS A 10 -3.19 -8.92 3.03
N CYS A 11 -2.64 -8.52 4.17
CA CYS A 11 -3.37 -8.54 5.44
C CYS A 11 -3.08 -7.31 6.29
N TYR A 12 -3.89 -7.12 7.33
CA TYR A 12 -3.93 -5.90 8.13
C TYR A 12 -3.92 -6.23 9.62
N THR A 13 -3.60 -5.22 10.42
CA THR A 13 -3.81 -5.23 11.88
C THR A 13 -4.41 -3.89 12.29
N LYS A 14 -4.94 -3.78 13.51
CA LYS A 14 -5.49 -2.52 14.04
C LYS A 14 -4.56 -1.31 13.82
N LEU A 15 -3.27 -1.49 14.12
CA LEU A 15 -2.25 -0.44 13.95
C LEU A 15 -2.04 0.00 12.49
N VAL A 16 -2.33 -0.87 11.53
CA VAL A 16 -2.21 -0.54 10.09
C VAL A 16 -3.28 0.46 9.69
N TYR A 17 -4.53 0.25 10.11
CA TYR A 17 -5.63 1.19 9.81
C TYR A 17 -5.37 2.57 10.43
N GLU A 18 -4.90 2.61 11.68
CA GLU A 18 -4.50 3.86 12.35
C GLU A 18 -3.41 4.60 11.57
N ARG A 19 -2.41 3.88 11.04
CA ARG A 19 -1.34 4.46 10.20
C ARG A 19 -1.87 4.98 8.87
N ILE A 20 -2.78 4.24 8.22
CA ILE A 20 -3.39 4.66 6.95
C ILE A 20 -4.09 6.00 7.14
N ASN A 21 -4.99 6.08 8.13
CA ASN A 21 -5.73 7.31 8.42
C ASN A 21 -4.81 8.48 8.79
N LYS A 22 -3.79 8.24 9.62
CA LYS A 22 -2.81 9.28 9.99
C LYS A 22 -2.03 9.79 8.78
N LYS A 23 -1.56 8.90 7.90
CA LYS A 23 -0.73 9.24 6.74
C LYS A 23 -1.51 9.90 5.62
N LEU A 24 -2.75 9.48 5.42
CA LEU A 24 -3.64 10.05 4.42
C LEU A 24 -4.47 11.21 4.95
N LYS A 25 -4.42 11.54 6.24
CA LYS A 25 -5.26 12.56 6.89
C LYS A 25 -6.75 12.32 6.61
N THR A 26 -7.18 11.08 6.77
CA THR A 26 -8.54 10.58 6.54
C THR A 26 -9.10 9.94 7.80
N ASN A 27 -10.38 9.61 7.79
CA ASN A 27 -11.04 8.83 8.84
C ASN A 27 -11.79 7.64 8.24
N PHE A 28 -11.09 6.85 7.44
CA PHE A 28 -11.64 5.64 6.83
C PHE A 28 -11.93 4.59 7.89
N SER A 29 -13.05 3.90 7.70
CA SER A 29 -13.30 2.59 8.27
C SER A 29 -12.25 1.57 7.81
N ASN A 30 -12.20 0.43 8.50
CA ASN A 30 -11.33 -0.67 8.09
C ASN A 30 -11.68 -1.14 6.66
N ALA A 31 -12.97 -1.25 6.33
CA ALA A 31 -13.44 -1.68 5.02
C ALA A 31 -13.05 -0.71 3.90
N GLU A 32 -13.17 0.60 4.12
CA GLU A 32 -12.72 1.62 3.16
C GLU A 32 -11.21 1.57 2.94
N SER A 33 -10.45 1.35 4.01
CA SER A 33 -8.99 1.19 3.93
C SER A 33 -8.62 -0.04 3.09
N GLU A 34 -9.25 -1.19 3.34
CA GLU A 34 -9.01 -2.42 2.59
C GLU A 34 -9.37 -2.28 1.11
N LEU A 35 -10.52 -1.67 0.82
CA LEU A 35 -10.98 -1.42 -0.54
C LEU A 35 -10.00 -0.50 -1.31
N LEU A 36 -9.56 0.58 -0.68
CA LEU A 36 -8.58 1.49 -1.27
C LEU A 36 -7.26 0.77 -1.59
N ILE A 37 -6.71 0.04 -0.61
CA ILE A 37 -5.43 -0.66 -0.79
C ILE A 37 -5.56 -1.76 -1.83
N LYS A 38 -6.64 -2.53 -1.81
CA LYS A 38 -6.91 -3.57 -2.82
C LYS A 38 -6.92 -2.98 -4.23
N ARG A 39 -7.66 -1.88 -4.46
CA ARG A 39 -7.69 -1.18 -5.75
C ARG A 39 -6.30 -0.72 -6.17
N ILE A 40 -5.55 -0.09 -5.26
CA ILE A 40 -4.18 0.33 -5.54
C ILE A 40 -3.32 -0.87 -5.96
N LEU A 41 -3.39 -2.00 -5.26
CA LEU A 41 -2.61 -3.19 -5.61
C LEU A 41 -3.03 -3.78 -6.97
N GLU A 42 -4.32 -3.84 -7.27
CA GLU A 42 -4.82 -4.39 -8.53
C GLU A 42 -4.45 -3.52 -9.74
N GLU A 43 -4.65 -2.19 -9.62
CA GLU A 43 -4.46 -1.22 -10.70
C GLU A 43 -2.97 -0.90 -10.97
N THR A 44 -2.08 -1.10 -9.99
CA THR A 44 -0.66 -0.76 -10.15
C THR A 44 0.06 -1.77 -11.04
N SER A 45 0.76 -1.31 -12.09
CA SER A 45 1.58 -2.15 -12.97
C SER A 45 2.74 -2.82 -12.21
N LEU A 46 3.22 -3.97 -12.71
CA LEU A 46 4.29 -4.74 -12.05
C LEU A 46 5.60 -3.94 -11.90
N GLU A 47 5.87 -3.02 -12.83
CA GLU A 47 7.04 -2.13 -12.83
C GLU A 47 7.11 -1.26 -11.56
N ASN A 48 5.94 -0.94 -11.00
CA ASN A 48 5.76 -0.12 -9.82
C ASN A 48 5.76 -0.92 -8.52
N TYR A 49 6.03 -2.23 -8.58
CA TYR A 49 6.25 -3.11 -7.42
C TYR A 49 7.75 -3.28 -7.16
N LEU A 50 8.30 -2.46 -6.27
CA LEU A 50 9.72 -2.48 -5.95
C LEU A 50 9.98 -3.20 -4.63
N LYS A 51 10.73 -4.31 -4.67
CA LYS A 51 11.21 -4.97 -3.45
C LYS A 51 12.52 -4.33 -2.98
N LYS A 52 12.58 -3.88 -1.73
CA LYS A 52 13.83 -3.47 -1.05
C LYS A 52 13.90 -4.13 0.32
N GLY A 53 14.88 -5.02 0.48
CA GLY A 53 15.05 -5.80 1.72
C GLY A 53 13.77 -6.58 2.07
N LYS A 54 13.24 -6.33 3.28
CA LYS A 54 12.08 -7.03 3.84
C LYS A 54 10.72 -6.47 3.38
N ASN A 55 10.70 -5.47 2.51
CA ASN A 55 9.48 -4.75 2.13
C ASN A 55 9.31 -4.66 0.61
N PHE A 56 8.06 -4.72 0.17
CA PHE A 56 7.60 -4.25 -1.14
C PHE A 56 7.08 -2.83 -1.02
N TYR A 57 7.38 -2.00 -2.02
CA TYR A 57 6.89 -0.65 -2.17
C TYR A 57 6.09 -0.61 -3.48
N VAL A 58 4.78 -0.39 -3.35
CA VAL A 58 3.85 -0.34 -4.48
C VAL A 58 3.47 1.12 -4.68
N SER A 59 3.96 1.75 -5.74
CA SER A 59 3.71 3.18 -6.00
C SER A 59 2.65 3.33 -7.07
N ASN A 60 1.51 3.94 -6.74
CA ASN A 60 0.45 4.22 -7.68
C ASN A 60 0.33 5.73 -7.89
N GLU A 61 0.72 6.20 -9.07
CA GLU A 61 0.71 7.63 -9.40
C GLU A 61 -0.70 8.16 -9.60
N HIS A 62 -1.62 7.35 -10.15
CA HIS A 62 -3.03 7.73 -10.33
C HIS A 62 -3.71 8.07 -9.00
N HIS A 63 -3.46 7.28 -7.95
CA HIS A 63 -3.94 7.55 -6.59
C HIS A 63 -3.00 8.46 -5.77
N ALA A 64 -1.83 8.80 -6.31
CA ALA A 64 -0.74 9.49 -5.60
C ALA A 64 -0.41 8.85 -4.23
N ILE A 65 -0.43 7.52 -4.15
CA ILE A 65 -0.20 6.76 -2.91
C ILE A 65 0.87 5.69 -3.14
N ARG A 66 1.76 5.55 -2.15
CA ARG A 66 2.68 4.41 -2.04
C ARG A 66 2.25 3.52 -0.88
N VAL A 67 2.05 2.24 -1.15
CA VAL A 67 1.78 1.21 -0.13
C VAL A 67 3.06 0.45 0.17
N THR A 68 3.39 0.29 1.45
CA THR A 68 4.50 -0.56 1.89
C THR A 68 3.96 -1.85 2.46
N VAL A 69 4.42 -2.99 1.94
CA VAL A 69 3.96 -4.34 2.32
C VAL A 69 5.15 -5.18 2.76
N ASN A 70 5.02 -5.93 3.86
CA ASN A 70 6.06 -6.87 4.28
C ASN A 70 6.22 -8.00 3.26
N SER A 71 7.45 -8.36 2.91
CA SER A 71 7.70 -9.34 1.85
C SER A 71 7.52 -10.80 2.27
N LYS A 72 7.45 -11.09 3.57
CA LYS A 72 7.28 -12.45 4.10
C LYS A 72 5.82 -12.72 4.47
N THR A 73 5.15 -11.76 5.10
CA THR A 73 3.79 -11.94 5.64
C THR A 73 2.71 -11.27 4.81
N PHE A 74 3.09 -10.51 3.78
CA PHE A 74 2.18 -9.68 2.98
C PHE A 74 1.37 -8.67 3.81
N ARG A 75 1.76 -8.43 5.07
CA ARG A 75 1.09 -7.44 5.92
C ARG A 75 1.37 -6.04 5.38
N VAL A 76 0.32 -5.25 5.16
CA VAL A 76 0.45 -3.82 4.88
C VAL A 76 1.06 -3.14 6.10
N ILE A 77 2.12 -2.35 5.90
CA ILE A 77 2.88 -1.72 7.00
C ILE A 77 2.43 -0.28 7.21
N THR A 78 2.33 0.46 6.10
CA THR A 78 1.96 1.88 6.06
C THR A 78 1.64 2.29 4.62
N VAL A 79 1.08 3.48 4.47
CA VAL A 79 1.00 4.21 3.21
C VAL A 79 1.71 5.56 3.33
N ASP A 80 2.07 6.13 2.19
CA ASP A 80 2.55 7.51 2.08
C ASP A 80 1.92 8.19 0.86
N ARG A 81 1.65 9.49 0.95
CA ARG A 81 1.29 10.29 -0.23
C ARG A 81 2.53 10.53 -1.08
N ILE A 82 2.45 10.24 -2.38
CA ILE A 82 3.48 10.59 -3.34
C ILE A 82 3.32 12.08 -3.62
N THR A 83 4.15 12.90 -2.99
CA THR A 83 4.19 14.33 -3.31
C THR A 83 5.22 14.53 -4.41
N SER A 84 4.78 15.08 -5.55
CA SER A 84 5.69 15.71 -6.50
C SER A 84 6.31 16.92 -5.82
N LYS A 85 7.44 16.72 -5.14
CA LYS A 85 8.43 17.80 -5.04
C LYS A 85 9.39 17.57 -6.19
N ARG A 86 9.03 18.08 -7.37
CA ARG A 86 10.05 18.54 -8.33
C ARG A 86 10.92 19.52 -7.54
N ARG A 87 12.13 19.08 -7.19
CA ARG A 87 13.24 19.98 -6.91
C ARG A 87 13.99 20.17 -8.20
#